data_AF-A0A7R9V1Q0-F1
#
_entry.id   AF-A0A7R9V1Q0-F1
#
_cell.length_a   1.000
_cell.length_b   1.000
_cell.length_c   1.000
_cell.angle_alpha   90.00
_cell.angle_beta   90.00
_cell.angle_gamma   90.00
#
_symmetry.space_group_name_H-M   'P 1'
#
loop_
_entity.id
_entity.type
_entity.pdbx_description
1 polymer ?
#
loop_
_entity_poly.entity_id
_entity_poly.type
_entity_poly.pdbx_seq_one_letter_code
_entity_poly.pdbx_strand_id
1 'polypeptide(L)'
;MVSAQPHAGLVGASAAPSSVPSELAALITPMTSTFQRGVAARRMAWMVRATRHPFIGSLVPVLLPAILGMLDDAAASVSVSGVHALHHLSAEALPADLLYQRDLLLDTCRRMVAGCEERLWPSVLPATIRTVQAMEGRDPCAAGYHMLAMELLTEAERSFHVKARRLPMLHHFGPLVQAMGLTTTRHLSRLMPLLLEALHAFDAPSRAAASGLVLCVMRATWERLGAHAAILWQHLLSAFCRDAGSLLADGQAPDGSPGKAAAPDASGSDCEQRLPGAPAARIFQLADRLLRQPPGSGGDCGEAAAGARSHDAACAEELARNVFLSCQLLAAFGGASMWDSVSIAAGNEAMLGGTPPAAGALHAYMCSLRPSKVPASA
;
A
#
# COMPACT_ATOMS: atom_id res chain seq x y z
N MET A 1 -71.50 42.78 10.83
CA MET A 1 -71.45 41.99 9.58
C MET A 1 -70.60 40.75 9.83
N VAL A 2 -71.31 39.63 9.94
CA VAL A 2 -70.95 38.21 9.82
C VAL A 2 -69.68 37.68 10.52
N SER A 3 -69.96 37.01 11.64
CA SER A 3 -69.19 35.92 12.23
C SER A 3 -69.44 34.61 11.46
N ALA A 4 -68.43 33.74 11.30
CA ALA A 4 -68.64 32.34 10.95
C ALA A 4 -67.49 31.46 11.49
N GLN A 5 -67.87 30.54 12.36
CA GLN A 5 -67.11 29.37 12.83
C GLN A 5 -67.20 28.21 11.82
N PRO A 6 -66.49 27.07 12.04
CA PRO A 6 -66.06 26.15 10.99
C PRO A 6 -67.06 25.03 10.67
N HIS A 7 -66.99 24.51 9.44
CA HIS A 7 -67.67 23.27 9.05
C HIS A 7 -66.69 22.11 8.89
N ALA A 8 -66.95 21.06 9.64
CA ALA A 8 -66.46 19.70 9.44
C ALA A 8 -67.23 19.00 8.30
N GLY A 9 -66.53 18.11 7.58
CA GLY A 9 -67.07 17.22 6.54
C GLY A 9 -65.92 16.48 5.84
N LEU A 10 -65.34 15.42 6.44
CA LEU A 10 -65.71 13.99 6.30
C LEU A 10 -65.55 13.40 4.88
N VAL A 11 -64.70 12.36 4.85
CA VAL A 11 -64.62 11.21 3.91
C VAL A 11 -63.71 11.33 2.68
N GLY A 12 -62.60 10.59 2.77
CA GLY A 12 -61.73 10.20 1.67
C GLY A 12 -60.55 9.38 2.17
N ALA A 13 -60.80 8.44 3.09
CA ALA A 13 -59.81 7.48 3.58
C ALA A 13 -59.37 6.56 2.45
N SER A 14 -58.30 6.96 1.75
CA SER A 14 -57.58 6.09 0.84
C SER A 14 -56.80 5.08 1.68
N ALA A 15 -57.17 3.82 1.50
CA ALA A 15 -56.67 2.68 2.25
C ALA A 15 -55.13 2.63 2.25
N ALA A 16 -54.52 3.01 3.37
CA ALA A 16 -53.18 2.57 3.70
C ALA A 16 -53.19 1.04 3.77
N PRO A 17 -52.24 0.32 3.15
CA PRO A 17 -52.14 -1.12 3.33
C PRO A 17 -51.94 -1.39 4.82
N SER A 18 -52.95 -2.04 5.37
CA SER A 18 -53.09 -2.49 6.74
C SER A 18 -51.89 -3.32 7.17
N SER A 19 -51.42 -3.00 8.38
CA SER A 19 -50.57 -3.82 9.24
C SER A 19 -49.29 -4.34 8.60
N VAL A 20 -48.21 -3.58 8.74
CA VAL A 20 -46.91 -4.20 8.99
C VAL A 20 -47.12 -5.14 10.18
N PRO A 21 -46.86 -6.46 10.07
CA PRO A 21 -47.05 -7.39 11.18
C PRO A 21 -46.38 -6.84 12.43
N SER A 22 -47.05 -6.85 13.57
CA SER A 22 -46.46 -6.48 14.87
C SER A 22 -45.17 -7.26 15.18
N GLU A 23 -44.98 -8.42 14.55
CA GLU A 23 -43.74 -9.20 14.55
C GLU A 23 -42.59 -8.54 13.78
N LEU A 24 -42.86 -7.88 12.65
CA LEU A 24 -41.87 -7.09 11.89
C LEU A 24 -41.48 -5.81 12.64
N ALA A 25 -42.41 -5.20 13.35
CA ALA A 25 -42.11 -4.08 14.26
C ALA A 25 -41.25 -4.52 15.46
N ALA A 26 -41.44 -5.75 15.97
CA ALA A 26 -40.57 -6.36 16.98
C ALA A 26 -39.19 -6.77 16.41
N LEU A 27 -39.09 -7.09 15.11
CA LEU A 27 -37.80 -7.27 14.42
C LEU A 27 -37.01 -5.97 14.26
N ILE A 28 -37.71 -4.83 14.18
CA ILE A 28 -37.14 -3.47 14.23
C ILE A 28 -37.14 -2.99 15.68
N THR A 29 -36.84 -3.86 16.65
CA THR A 29 -36.47 -3.36 17.97
C THR A 29 -35.13 -2.65 17.80
N PRO A 30 -34.98 -1.36 18.17
CA PRO A 30 -33.69 -0.71 18.14
C PRO A 30 -32.74 -1.55 19.01
N MET A 31 -31.71 -2.13 18.39
CA MET A 31 -30.70 -2.91 19.11
C MET A 31 -29.98 -1.98 20.08
N THR A 32 -30.40 -2.00 21.35
CA THR A 32 -29.92 -1.07 22.37
C THR A 32 -28.49 -1.40 22.77
N SER A 33 -28.12 -2.68 22.80
CA SER A 33 -26.78 -3.11 23.18
C SER A 33 -25.80 -3.12 22.00
N THR A 34 -24.59 -2.60 22.24
CA THR A 34 -23.46 -2.67 21.30
C THR A 34 -23.11 -4.11 20.92
N PHE A 35 -23.26 -5.05 21.86
CA PHE A 35 -23.02 -6.48 21.62
C PHE A 35 -23.98 -7.06 20.59
N GLN A 36 -25.30 -6.82 20.71
CA GLN A 36 -26.28 -7.31 19.75
C GLN A 36 -26.02 -6.74 18.35
N ARG A 37 -25.72 -5.44 18.25
CA ARG A 37 -25.34 -4.81 16.97
C ARG A 37 -24.10 -5.46 16.38
N GLY A 38 -23.07 -5.72 17.20
CA GLY A 38 -21.87 -6.42 16.76
C GLY A 38 -22.12 -7.83 16.24
N VAL A 39 -22.97 -8.61 16.91
CA VAL A 39 -23.35 -9.97 16.47
C VAL A 39 -24.16 -9.91 15.18
N ALA A 40 -25.13 -9.00 15.08
CA ALA A 40 -25.94 -8.81 13.88
C ALA A 40 -25.07 -8.39 12.68
N ALA A 41 -24.17 -7.43 12.87
CA ALA A 41 -23.25 -6.96 11.84
C ALA A 41 -22.32 -8.07 11.35
N ARG A 42 -21.80 -8.91 12.26
CA ARG A 42 -20.98 -10.06 11.89
C ARG A 42 -21.76 -11.11 11.10
N ARG A 43 -23.00 -11.40 11.52
CA ARG A 43 -23.89 -12.31 10.77
C ARG A 43 -24.20 -11.77 9.38
N MET A 44 -24.48 -10.48 9.29
CA MET A 44 -24.71 -9.79 8.02
C MET A 44 -23.50 -9.87 7.10
N ALA A 45 -22.31 -9.52 7.60
CA ALA A 45 -21.06 -9.62 6.83
C ALA A 45 -20.79 -11.05 6.37
N TRP A 46 -21.09 -12.06 7.20
CA TRP A 46 -21.00 -13.46 6.81
C TRP A 46 -21.98 -13.82 5.69
N MET A 47 -23.25 -13.39 5.77
CA MET A 47 -24.24 -13.61 4.71
C MET A 47 -23.81 -12.97 3.38
N VAL A 48 -23.35 -11.72 3.42
CA VAL A 48 -22.83 -11.01 2.24
C VAL A 48 -21.67 -11.79 1.62
N ARG A 49 -20.73 -12.30 2.44
CA ARG A 49 -19.60 -13.11 1.98
C ARG A 49 -20.00 -14.48 1.42
N ALA A 50 -21.09 -15.05 1.92
CA ALA A 50 -21.63 -16.31 1.42
C ALA A 50 -22.34 -16.12 0.07
N THR A 51 -22.88 -14.93 -0.20
CA THR A 51 -23.43 -14.59 -1.52
C THR A 51 -22.32 -14.24 -2.51
N ARG A 52 -22.43 -14.77 -3.73
CA ARG A 52 -21.53 -14.48 -4.84
C ARG A 52 -22.32 -14.13 -6.10
N HIS A 53 -21.63 -13.64 -7.11
CA HIS A 53 -22.20 -13.53 -8.45
C HIS A 53 -22.78 -14.90 -8.90
N PRO A 54 -23.98 -14.96 -9.53
CA PRO A 54 -24.80 -13.85 -10.06
C PRO A 54 -25.86 -13.30 -9.10
N PHE A 55 -26.05 -13.89 -7.91
CA PHE A 55 -27.19 -13.57 -7.04
C PHE A 55 -27.02 -12.28 -6.24
N ILE A 56 -25.80 -11.78 -6.11
CA ILE A 56 -25.51 -10.59 -5.32
C ILE A 56 -26.17 -9.33 -5.90
N GLY A 57 -26.31 -9.25 -7.23
CA GLY A 57 -26.86 -8.09 -7.93
C GLY A 57 -28.29 -7.75 -7.51
N SER A 58 -29.16 -8.76 -7.41
CA SER A 58 -30.56 -8.57 -6.97
C SER A 58 -30.68 -8.21 -5.49
N LEU A 59 -29.66 -8.51 -4.69
CA LEU A 59 -29.63 -8.23 -3.27
C LEU A 59 -29.00 -6.87 -2.95
N VAL A 60 -28.25 -6.24 -3.86
CA VAL A 60 -27.58 -4.94 -3.61
C VAL A 60 -28.53 -3.87 -3.07
N PRO A 61 -29.76 -3.67 -3.59
CA PRO A 61 -30.67 -2.65 -3.07
C PRO A 61 -31.08 -2.86 -1.60
N VAL A 62 -31.01 -4.10 -1.12
CA VAL A 62 -31.34 -4.47 0.27
C VAL A 62 -30.08 -4.47 1.14
N LEU A 63 -28.97 -5.01 0.63
CA LEU A 63 -27.71 -5.13 1.36
C LEU A 63 -27.03 -3.78 1.55
N LEU A 64 -27.05 -2.91 0.54
CA LEU A 64 -26.27 -1.68 0.54
C LEU A 64 -26.69 -0.70 1.66
N PRO A 65 -27.98 -0.39 1.88
CA PRO A 65 -28.40 0.46 3.00
C PRO A 65 -27.99 -0.12 4.36
N ALA A 66 -28.07 -1.44 4.54
CA ALA A 66 -27.65 -2.10 5.77
C ALA A 66 -26.13 -2.02 5.97
N ILE A 67 -25.35 -2.16 4.90
CA ILE A 67 -23.88 -1.99 4.94
C ILE A 67 -23.51 -0.56 5.29
N LEU A 68 -24.14 0.43 4.65
CA LEU A 68 -23.92 1.84 4.96
C LEU A 68 -24.28 2.16 6.43
N GLY A 69 -25.39 1.61 6.94
CA GLY A 69 -25.75 1.73 8.35
C GLY A 69 -24.74 1.09 9.31
N MET A 70 -24.11 -0.02 8.92
CA MET A 70 -23.00 -0.60 9.71
C MET A 70 -21.75 0.28 9.69
N LEU A 71 -21.45 0.93 8.56
CA LEU A 71 -20.29 1.81 8.42
C LEU A 71 -20.44 3.10 9.25
N ASP A 72 -21.66 3.61 9.40
CA ASP A 72 -21.97 4.80 10.20
C ASP A 72 -22.17 4.51 11.71
N ASP A 73 -22.08 3.25 12.17
CA ASP A 73 -22.24 2.90 13.60
C ASP A 73 -21.03 3.39 14.43
N ALA A 74 -21.31 3.90 15.63
CA ALA A 74 -20.28 4.38 16.56
C ALA A 74 -19.36 3.26 17.10
N ALA A 75 -19.82 2.00 17.10
CA ALA A 75 -19.04 0.87 17.56
C ALA A 75 -18.07 0.36 16.47
N ALA A 76 -16.77 0.43 16.74
CA ALA A 76 -15.73 -0.02 15.80
C ALA A 76 -15.89 -1.49 15.35
N SER A 77 -16.43 -2.37 16.20
CA SER A 77 -16.67 -3.78 15.84
C SER A 77 -17.74 -3.96 14.76
N VAL A 78 -18.73 -3.06 14.74
CA VAL A 78 -19.81 -3.02 13.75
C VAL A 78 -19.26 -2.45 12.44
N SER A 79 -18.55 -1.32 12.51
CA SER A 79 -17.98 -0.68 11.34
C SER A 79 -16.96 -1.58 10.62
N VAL A 80 -16.09 -2.30 11.34
CA VAL A 80 -15.19 -3.33 10.76
C VAL A 80 -15.96 -4.34 9.91
N SER A 81 -17.07 -4.85 10.46
CA SER A 81 -17.90 -5.84 9.76
C SER A 81 -18.54 -5.23 8.51
N GLY A 82 -18.97 -3.96 8.59
CA GLY A 82 -19.43 -3.18 7.46
C GLY A 82 -18.36 -2.99 6.37
N VAL A 83 -17.12 -2.68 6.76
CA VAL A 83 -15.98 -2.53 5.82
C VAL A 83 -15.70 -3.84 5.08
N HIS A 84 -15.68 -4.97 5.78
CA HIS A 84 -15.49 -6.28 5.14
C HIS A 84 -16.66 -6.65 4.23
N ALA A 85 -17.90 -6.33 4.62
CA ALA A 85 -19.07 -6.56 3.78
C ALA A 85 -19.03 -5.69 2.51
N LEU A 86 -18.67 -4.40 2.64
CA LEU A 86 -18.52 -3.49 1.51
C LEU A 86 -17.41 -3.95 0.57
N HIS A 87 -16.25 -4.37 1.10
CA HIS A 87 -15.16 -4.90 0.29
C HIS A 87 -15.62 -6.11 -0.54
N HIS A 88 -16.30 -7.08 0.10
CA HIS A 88 -16.83 -8.24 -0.61
C HIS A 88 -17.89 -7.87 -1.65
N LEU A 89 -18.82 -6.97 -1.29
CA LEU A 89 -19.83 -6.45 -2.22
C LEU A 89 -19.16 -5.82 -3.44
N SER A 90 -18.18 -4.95 -3.25
CA SER A 90 -17.45 -4.31 -4.33
C SER A 90 -16.62 -5.29 -5.17
N ALA A 91 -16.21 -6.42 -4.59
CA ALA A 91 -15.46 -7.45 -5.27
C ALA A 91 -16.32 -8.28 -6.24
N GLU A 92 -17.55 -8.61 -5.82
CA GLU A 92 -18.44 -9.56 -6.49
C GLU A 92 -19.59 -8.91 -7.29
N ALA A 93 -20.03 -7.71 -6.90
CA ALA A 93 -21.12 -7.01 -7.59
C ALA A 93 -20.69 -6.52 -8.98
N LEU A 94 -21.63 -6.52 -9.91
CA LEU A 94 -21.39 -5.91 -11.22
C LEU A 94 -21.30 -4.39 -11.06
N PRO A 95 -20.46 -3.70 -11.85
CA PRO A 95 -20.38 -2.23 -11.82
C PRO A 95 -21.75 -1.55 -11.94
N ALA A 96 -22.62 -2.07 -12.82
CA ALA A 96 -23.97 -1.57 -13.02
C ALA A 96 -24.81 -1.55 -11.74
N ASP A 97 -24.63 -2.55 -10.87
CA ASP A 97 -25.37 -2.68 -9.61
C ASP A 97 -24.89 -1.68 -8.56
N LEU A 98 -23.70 -1.08 -8.69
CA LEU A 98 -23.18 -0.08 -7.76
C LEU A 98 -23.38 1.35 -8.28
N LEU A 99 -23.46 1.52 -9.59
CA LEU A 99 -23.57 2.83 -10.24
C LEU A 99 -24.84 3.59 -9.89
N TYR A 100 -25.93 2.91 -9.53
CA TYR A 100 -27.19 3.59 -9.14
C TYR A 100 -27.06 4.47 -7.88
N GLN A 101 -26.07 4.18 -7.01
CA GLN A 101 -25.75 4.96 -5.80
C GLN A 101 -24.30 5.45 -5.83
N ARG A 102 -23.78 5.74 -7.02
CA ARG A 102 -22.37 6.13 -7.21
C ARG A 102 -21.93 7.25 -6.27
N ASP A 103 -22.64 8.38 -6.27
CA ASP A 103 -22.17 9.55 -5.52
C ASP A 103 -22.18 9.31 -4.00
N LEU A 104 -23.20 8.60 -3.50
CA LEU A 104 -23.28 8.19 -2.09
C LEU A 104 -22.14 7.26 -1.68
N LEU A 105 -21.77 6.31 -2.55
CA LEU A 105 -20.66 5.40 -2.31
C LEU A 105 -19.31 6.12 -2.32
N LEU A 106 -19.11 7.07 -3.25
CA LEU A 106 -17.92 7.91 -3.29
C LEU A 106 -17.78 8.77 -2.05
N ASP A 107 -18.86 9.42 -1.60
CA ASP A 107 -18.89 10.21 -0.37
C ASP A 107 -18.64 9.34 0.87
N THR A 108 -19.16 8.12 0.88
CA THR A 108 -18.89 7.15 1.96
C THR A 108 -17.43 6.74 1.97
N CYS A 109 -16.83 6.43 0.82
CA CYS A 109 -15.40 6.12 0.72
C CYS A 109 -14.54 7.29 1.23
N ARG A 110 -14.91 8.53 0.89
CA ARG A 110 -14.23 9.73 1.38
C ARG A 110 -14.29 9.84 2.90
N ARG A 111 -15.49 9.71 3.49
CA ARG A 111 -15.70 9.74 4.95
C ARG A 111 -14.93 8.63 5.66
N MET A 112 -14.90 7.44 5.08
CA MET A 112 -14.15 6.30 5.62
C MET A 112 -12.64 6.57 5.65
N VAL A 113 -12.06 7.22 4.65
CA VAL A 113 -10.63 7.55 4.67
C VAL A 113 -10.32 8.64 5.72
N ALA A 114 -11.11 9.72 5.74
CA ALA A 114 -10.83 10.87 6.60
C ALA A 114 -11.15 10.63 8.09
N GLY A 115 -12.24 9.91 8.39
CA GLY A 115 -12.82 9.83 9.72
C GLY A 115 -12.53 8.55 10.50
N CYS A 116 -11.82 7.59 9.91
CA CYS A 116 -11.70 6.26 10.52
C CYS A 116 -10.58 6.17 11.57
N GLU A 117 -10.81 5.32 12.58
CA GLU A 117 -9.82 5.00 13.60
C GLU A 117 -8.59 4.34 12.96
N GLU A 118 -7.41 4.64 13.50
CA GLU A 118 -6.12 4.16 12.99
C GLU A 118 -6.05 2.63 12.83
N ARG A 119 -6.66 1.87 13.75
CA ARG A 119 -6.63 0.40 13.71
C ARG A 119 -7.40 -0.21 12.53
N LEU A 120 -8.29 0.57 11.93
CA LEU A 120 -9.20 0.11 10.89
C LEU A 120 -8.66 0.39 9.47
N TRP A 121 -7.66 1.25 9.35
CA TRP A 121 -7.02 1.61 8.10
C TRP A 121 -6.59 0.41 7.23
N PRO A 122 -5.98 -0.66 7.77
CA PRO A 122 -5.63 -1.84 6.97
C PRO A 122 -6.81 -2.50 6.28
N SER A 123 -8.03 -2.37 6.84
CA SER A 123 -9.25 -2.92 6.24
C SER A 123 -9.98 -1.90 5.36
N VAL A 124 -9.96 -0.63 5.76
CA VAL A 124 -10.67 0.45 5.06
C VAL A 124 -10.06 0.75 3.70
N LEU A 125 -8.73 0.89 3.63
CA LEU A 125 -8.05 1.24 2.37
C LEU A 125 -8.33 0.26 1.21
N PRO A 126 -8.15 -1.06 1.38
CA PRO A 126 -8.48 -1.99 0.29
C PRO A 126 -9.98 -2.01 -0.03
N ALA A 127 -10.86 -1.76 0.95
CA ALA A 127 -12.30 -1.67 0.73
C ALA A 127 -12.67 -0.45 -0.12
N THR A 128 -12.18 0.74 0.22
CA THR A 128 -12.48 1.98 -0.52
C THR A 128 -11.89 1.96 -1.92
N ILE A 129 -10.64 1.51 -2.07
CA ILE A 129 -10.00 1.40 -3.39
C ILE A 129 -10.76 0.41 -4.27
N ARG A 130 -11.13 -0.76 -3.75
CA ARG A 130 -11.89 -1.75 -4.54
C ARG A 130 -13.27 -1.23 -4.92
N THR A 131 -13.92 -0.48 -4.04
CA THR A 131 -15.24 0.14 -4.27
C THR A 131 -15.16 1.17 -5.40
N VAL A 132 -14.19 2.10 -5.33
CA VAL A 132 -13.99 3.08 -6.40
C VAL A 132 -13.62 2.40 -7.72
N GLN A 133 -12.76 1.38 -7.69
CA GLN A 133 -12.41 0.59 -8.88
C GLN A 133 -13.61 -0.14 -9.49
N ALA A 134 -14.52 -0.67 -8.65
CA ALA A 134 -15.73 -1.33 -9.11
C ALA A 134 -16.65 -0.36 -9.89
N MET A 135 -16.69 0.89 -9.46
CA MET A 135 -17.61 1.90 -10.00
C MET A 135 -17.04 2.63 -11.21
N GLU A 136 -15.79 3.10 -11.12
CA GLU A 136 -15.15 3.88 -12.18
C GLU A 136 -14.54 2.98 -13.28
N GLY A 137 -14.37 1.69 -13.00
CA GLY A 137 -13.90 0.71 -13.95
C GLY A 137 -12.50 1.02 -14.48
N ARG A 138 -12.34 1.03 -15.80
CA ARG A 138 -11.05 1.19 -16.48
C ARG A 138 -10.71 2.63 -16.88
N ASP A 139 -11.55 3.61 -16.52
CA ASP A 139 -11.28 5.00 -16.88
C ASP A 139 -10.26 5.63 -15.92
N PRO A 140 -9.00 5.88 -16.34
CA PRO A 140 -7.97 6.46 -15.48
C PRO A 140 -8.23 7.93 -15.13
N CYS A 141 -9.13 8.59 -15.85
CA CYS A 141 -9.48 10.01 -15.67
C CYS A 141 -10.72 10.21 -14.80
N ALA A 142 -11.34 9.12 -14.33
CA ALA A 142 -12.57 9.19 -13.57
C ALA A 142 -12.41 9.99 -12.28
N ALA A 143 -13.44 10.78 -11.95
CA ALA A 143 -13.40 11.71 -10.82
C ALA A 143 -13.25 11.00 -9.47
N GLY A 144 -13.79 9.80 -9.31
CA GLY A 144 -13.68 9.01 -8.08
C GLY A 144 -12.24 8.63 -7.74
N TYR A 145 -11.40 8.31 -8.73
CA TYR A 145 -9.99 8.04 -8.51
C TYR A 145 -9.25 9.27 -8.01
N HIS A 146 -9.49 10.43 -8.66
CA HIS A 146 -8.89 11.69 -8.25
C HIS A 146 -9.31 12.11 -6.84
N MET A 147 -10.60 11.98 -6.52
CA MET A 147 -11.15 12.26 -5.20
C MET A 147 -10.47 11.38 -4.14
N LEU A 148 -10.43 10.06 -4.35
CA LEU A 148 -9.86 9.13 -3.39
C LEU A 148 -8.37 9.38 -3.19
N ALA A 149 -7.62 9.61 -4.27
CA ALA A 149 -6.20 9.95 -4.20
C ALA A 149 -5.96 11.24 -3.39
N MET A 150 -6.80 12.26 -3.56
CA MET A 150 -6.67 13.52 -2.80
C MET A 150 -6.99 13.37 -1.33
N GLU A 151 -8.03 12.62 -0.99
CA GLU A 151 -8.36 12.39 0.42
C GLU A 151 -7.26 11.55 1.10
N LEU A 152 -6.78 10.49 0.45
CA LEU A 152 -5.68 9.67 0.96
C LEU A 152 -4.39 10.46 1.16
N LEU A 153 -4.01 11.30 0.20
CA LEU A 153 -2.81 12.13 0.33
C LEU A 153 -2.95 13.19 1.42
N THR A 154 -4.13 13.77 1.58
CA THR A 154 -4.40 14.75 2.65
C THR A 154 -4.28 14.11 4.02
N GLU A 155 -4.81 12.90 4.17
CA GLU A 155 -4.75 12.19 5.44
C GLU A 155 -3.37 11.59 5.71
N ALA A 156 -2.65 11.21 4.65
CA ALA A 156 -1.25 10.85 4.73
C ALA A 156 -0.39 12.01 5.23
N GLU A 157 -0.48 13.20 4.62
CA GLU A 157 0.28 14.39 5.05
C GLU A 157 0.06 14.74 6.53
N ARG A 158 -1.14 14.50 7.06
CA ARG A 158 -1.46 14.73 8.48
C ARG A 158 -0.86 13.69 9.41
N SER A 159 -0.79 12.43 8.96
CA SER A 159 -0.56 11.28 9.84
C SER A 159 0.62 10.38 9.43
N PHE A 160 1.46 10.83 8.51
CA PHE A 160 2.56 10.03 7.94
C PHE A 160 3.62 9.60 8.97
N HIS A 161 3.77 10.37 10.03
CA HIS A 161 4.66 10.05 11.15
C HIS A 161 4.17 8.82 11.95
N VAL A 162 2.87 8.52 11.88
CA VAL A 162 2.23 7.40 12.59
C VAL A 162 2.38 6.11 11.78
N LYS A 163 3.18 5.18 12.29
CA LYS A 163 3.51 3.91 11.59
C LYS A 163 2.27 3.12 11.19
N ALA A 164 1.23 3.05 12.03
CA ALA A 164 0.04 2.25 11.72
C ALA A 164 -0.88 2.88 10.67
N ARG A 165 -0.70 4.15 10.31
CA ARG A 165 -1.34 4.77 9.13
C ARG A 165 -0.44 4.78 7.90
N ARG A 166 0.85 5.06 8.09
CA ARG A 166 1.86 5.05 7.02
C ARG A 166 1.93 3.70 6.32
N LEU A 167 2.07 2.59 7.06
CA LEU A 167 2.25 1.27 6.44
C LEU A 167 1.06 0.82 5.58
N PRO A 168 -0.20 0.85 6.07
CA PRO A 168 -1.35 0.50 5.22
C PRO A 168 -1.47 1.38 3.99
N MET A 169 -1.20 2.68 4.12
CA MET A 169 -1.19 3.59 2.98
C MET A 169 -0.17 3.12 1.93
N LEU A 170 1.09 2.89 2.31
CA LEU A 170 2.14 2.47 1.38
C LEU A 170 1.81 1.14 0.70
N HIS A 171 1.24 0.16 1.44
CA HIS A 171 0.86 -1.13 0.87
C HIS A 171 -0.34 -1.06 -0.07
N HIS A 172 -1.34 -0.24 0.22
CA HIS A 172 -2.61 -0.25 -0.50
C HIS A 172 -2.73 0.84 -1.57
N PHE A 173 -1.87 1.85 -1.60
CA PHE A 173 -1.94 2.91 -2.63
C PHE A 173 -1.57 2.41 -4.04
N GLY A 174 -0.79 1.33 -4.16
CA GLY A 174 -0.33 0.78 -5.44
C GLY A 174 -1.46 0.46 -6.45
N PRO A 175 -2.51 -0.29 -6.06
CA PRO A 175 -3.68 -0.53 -6.91
C PRO A 175 -4.36 0.75 -7.43
N LEU A 176 -4.37 1.83 -6.64
CA LEU A 176 -4.92 3.12 -7.07
C LEU A 176 -4.03 3.77 -8.14
N VAL A 177 -2.70 3.72 -7.96
CA VAL A 177 -1.72 4.18 -8.97
C VAL A 177 -1.86 3.40 -10.27
N GLN A 178 -2.07 2.08 -10.20
CA GLN A 178 -2.25 1.24 -11.39
C GLN A 178 -3.55 1.58 -12.13
N ALA A 179 -4.64 1.87 -11.41
CA ALA A 179 -5.91 2.27 -12.03
C ALA A 179 -5.83 3.66 -12.69
N MET A 180 -5.13 4.62 -12.07
CA MET A 180 -4.90 5.96 -12.61
C MET A 180 -3.88 5.99 -13.75
N GLY A 181 -2.87 5.10 -13.74
CA GLY A 181 -1.80 5.10 -14.73
C GLY A 181 -1.09 6.46 -14.80
N LEU A 182 -0.97 7.01 -16.01
CA LEU A 182 -0.32 8.31 -16.25
C LEU A 182 -1.01 9.48 -15.53
N THR A 183 -2.29 9.40 -15.16
CA THR A 183 -2.98 10.49 -14.46
C THR A 183 -2.46 10.66 -13.03
N THR A 184 -1.78 9.66 -12.47
CA THR A 184 -1.02 9.74 -11.21
C THR A 184 -0.04 10.91 -11.19
N THR A 185 0.45 11.35 -12.36
CA THR A 185 1.35 12.50 -12.50
C THR A 185 0.81 13.78 -11.85
N ARG A 186 -0.52 13.97 -11.82
CA ARG A 186 -1.19 15.10 -11.16
C ARG A 186 -0.97 15.14 -9.64
N HIS A 187 -0.64 14.00 -9.06
CA HIS A 187 -0.50 13.80 -7.63
C HIS A 187 0.95 13.68 -7.16
N LEU A 188 1.91 13.60 -8.10
CA LEU A 188 3.33 13.38 -7.76
C LEU A 188 3.92 14.48 -6.90
N SER A 189 3.49 15.73 -7.04
CA SER A 189 3.99 16.84 -6.20
C SER A 189 3.74 16.62 -4.70
N ARG A 190 2.65 15.91 -4.35
CA ARG A 190 2.29 15.56 -2.97
C ARG A 190 2.75 14.16 -2.58
N LEU A 191 2.63 13.20 -3.51
CA LEU A 191 2.98 11.80 -3.26
C LEU A 191 4.49 11.59 -3.13
N MET A 192 5.30 12.20 -4.00
CA MET A 192 6.74 11.94 -4.03
C MET A 192 7.47 12.33 -2.74
N PRO A 193 7.24 13.51 -2.14
CA PRO A 193 7.87 13.85 -0.85
C PRO A 193 7.59 12.81 0.23
N LEU A 194 6.35 12.31 0.33
CA LEU A 194 5.98 11.27 1.30
C LEU A 194 6.71 9.95 1.04
N LEU A 195 6.82 9.53 -0.23
CA LEU A 195 7.54 8.31 -0.58
C LEU A 195 9.04 8.42 -0.27
N LEU A 196 9.64 9.57 -0.57
CA LEU A 196 11.04 9.82 -0.26
C LEU A 196 11.26 9.84 1.26
N GLU A 197 10.39 10.50 2.02
CA GLU A 197 10.43 10.46 3.49
C GLU A 197 10.36 9.03 4.03
N ALA A 198 9.47 8.18 3.49
CA ALA A 198 9.36 6.79 3.91
C ALA A 198 10.55 5.91 3.49
N LEU A 199 11.23 6.21 2.38
CA LEU A 199 12.49 5.54 2.00
C LEU A 199 13.62 5.84 3.01
N HIS A 200 13.57 6.99 3.68
CA HIS A 200 14.54 7.37 4.72
C HIS A 200 14.09 7.06 6.14
N ALA A 201 12.88 6.53 6.32
CA ALA A 201 12.36 6.14 7.62
C ALA A 201 13.30 5.14 8.31
N PHE A 202 13.31 5.13 9.65
CA PHE A 202 14.18 4.23 10.43
C PHE A 202 13.74 2.77 10.39
N ASP A 203 12.46 2.50 10.12
CA ASP A 203 11.92 1.14 10.10
C ASP A 203 12.00 0.48 8.71
N ALA A 204 12.56 -0.72 8.67
CA ALA A 204 12.66 -1.55 7.46
C ALA A 204 11.32 -1.75 6.71
N PRO A 205 10.18 -2.02 7.38
CA PRO A 205 8.92 -2.24 6.66
C PRO A 205 8.43 -0.99 5.91
N SER A 206 8.62 0.22 6.45
CA SER A 206 8.24 1.43 5.72
C SER A 206 9.12 1.65 4.49
N ARG A 207 10.43 1.38 4.59
CA ARG A 207 11.33 1.49 3.43
C ARG A 207 10.97 0.48 2.34
N ALA A 208 10.73 -0.78 2.72
CA ALA A 208 10.32 -1.83 1.80
C ALA A 208 8.99 -1.47 1.09
N ALA A 209 7.97 -1.11 1.85
CA ALA A 209 6.66 -0.72 1.30
C ALA A 209 6.77 0.54 0.41
N ALA A 210 7.55 1.54 0.81
CA ALA A 210 7.80 2.74 0.01
C ALA A 210 8.51 2.41 -1.31
N SER A 211 9.51 1.54 -1.30
CA SER A 211 10.21 1.12 -2.52
C SER A 211 9.28 0.38 -3.49
N GLY A 212 8.37 -0.45 -2.98
CA GLY A 212 7.38 -1.14 -3.80
C GLY A 212 6.40 -0.16 -4.43
N LEU A 213 5.98 0.85 -3.67
CA LEU A 213 5.09 1.89 -4.18
C LEU A 213 5.79 2.84 -5.17
N VAL A 214 7.04 3.21 -4.93
CA VAL A 214 7.88 3.97 -5.87
C VAL A 214 8.01 3.21 -7.19
N LEU A 215 8.29 1.90 -7.15
CA LEU A 215 8.32 1.06 -8.34
C LEU A 215 6.97 1.07 -9.08
N CYS A 216 5.84 0.98 -8.36
CA CYS A 216 4.51 1.09 -8.98
C CYS A 216 4.30 2.44 -9.67
N VAL A 217 4.70 3.54 -9.02
CA VAL A 217 4.61 4.89 -9.58
C VAL A 217 5.51 5.01 -10.82
N MET A 218 6.75 4.55 -10.75
CA MET A 218 7.70 4.57 -11.88
C MET A 218 7.14 3.82 -13.09
N ARG A 219 6.50 2.66 -12.89
CA ARG A 219 5.83 1.90 -13.96
C ARG A 219 4.65 2.66 -14.55
N ALA A 220 3.85 3.31 -13.72
CA ALA A 220 2.68 4.07 -14.16
C ALA A 220 3.06 5.38 -14.87
N THR A 221 4.20 5.99 -14.54
CA THR A 221 4.62 7.32 -15.03
C THR A 221 5.96 7.31 -15.78
N TRP A 222 6.32 6.18 -16.40
CA TRP A 222 7.65 5.96 -16.98
C TRP A 222 8.05 7.02 -18.03
N GLU A 223 7.10 7.49 -18.84
CA GLU A 223 7.31 8.52 -19.87
C GLU A 223 7.87 9.84 -19.32
N ARG A 224 7.59 10.15 -18.05
CA ARG A 224 8.04 11.39 -17.38
C ARG A 224 9.17 11.17 -16.38
N LEU A 225 9.61 9.93 -16.22
CA LEU A 225 10.58 9.54 -15.20
C LEU A 225 11.98 10.09 -15.47
N GLY A 226 12.31 10.35 -16.75
CA GLY A 226 13.63 10.84 -17.18
C GLY A 226 14.15 12.04 -16.39
N ALA A 227 13.27 13.00 -16.09
CA ALA A 227 13.64 14.23 -15.38
C ALA A 227 13.94 14.02 -13.88
N HIS A 228 13.42 12.94 -13.28
CA HIS A 228 13.50 12.70 -11.83
C HIS A 228 14.32 11.45 -11.47
N ALA A 229 14.77 10.69 -12.48
CA ALA A 229 15.46 9.42 -12.30
C ALA A 229 16.71 9.52 -11.44
N ALA A 230 17.54 10.54 -11.63
CA ALA A 230 18.80 10.69 -10.88
C ALA A 230 18.54 10.87 -9.37
N ILE A 231 17.59 11.72 -9.00
CA ILE A 231 17.23 11.98 -7.59
C ILE A 231 16.57 10.73 -6.98
N LEU A 232 15.65 10.10 -7.70
CA LEU A 232 15.01 8.87 -7.25
C LEU A 232 16.02 7.75 -7.01
N TRP A 233 17.00 7.65 -7.90
CA TRP A 233 18.08 6.69 -7.79
C TRP A 233 18.90 6.88 -6.51
N GLN A 234 19.30 8.12 -6.19
CA GLN A 234 20.03 8.42 -4.96
C GLN A 234 19.26 7.98 -3.70
N HIS A 235 17.96 8.24 -3.66
CA HIS A 235 17.12 7.84 -2.52
C HIS A 235 16.89 6.33 -2.43
N LEU A 236 16.72 5.63 -3.56
CA LEU A 236 16.61 4.17 -3.57
C LEU A 236 17.92 3.49 -3.16
N LEU A 237 19.06 4.02 -3.63
CA LEU A 237 20.38 3.48 -3.31
C LEU A 237 20.71 3.66 -1.83
N SER A 238 20.47 4.84 -1.28
CA SER A 238 20.69 5.10 0.15
C SER A 238 19.82 4.21 1.05
N ALA A 239 18.54 4.02 0.70
CA ALA A 239 17.66 3.07 1.39
C ALA A 239 18.22 1.64 1.34
N PHE A 240 18.66 1.20 0.15
CA PHE A 240 19.24 -0.13 -0.05
C PHE A 240 20.53 -0.33 0.74
N CYS A 241 21.47 0.62 0.70
CA CYS A 241 22.73 0.52 1.44
C CYS A 241 22.50 0.44 2.95
N ARG A 242 21.44 1.08 3.46
CA ARG A 242 21.07 1.02 4.88
C ARG A 242 20.62 -0.38 5.30
N ASP A 243 19.84 -1.06 4.47
CA ASP A 243 19.32 -2.40 4.74
C ASP A 243 20.26 -3.54 4.33
N ALA A 244 21.20 -3.27 3.42
CA ALA A 244 22.26 -4.22 3.09
C ALA A 244 23.12 -4.60 4.31
N GLY A 245 23.28 -3.67 5.28
CA GLY A 245 24.01 -3.92 6.51
C GLY A 245 23.36 -4.99 7.40
N SER A 246 22.03 -5.01 7.51
CA SER A 246 21.31 -6.02 8.31
C SER A 246 21.33 -7.40 7.65
N LEU A 247 21.19 -7.46 6.32
CA LEU A 247 21.29 -8.70 5.55
C LEU A 247 22.67 -9.37 5.66
N LEU A 248 23.74 -8.59 5.77
CA LEU A 248 25.09 -9.10 5.94
C LEU A 248 25.37 -9.54 7.39
N ALA A 249 24.73 -8.92 8.38
CA ALA A 249 24.88 -9.27 9.79
C ALA A 249 24.18 -10.60 10.15
N ASP A 250 22.98 -10.85 9.61
CA ASP A 250 22.23 -12.10 9.84
C ASP A 250 22.91 -13.34 9.22
N GLY A 251 23.82 -13.15 8.25
CA GLY A 251 24.63 -14.22 7.66
C GLY A 251 25.83 -14.65 8.51
N GLN A 252 26.05 -14.02 9.66
CA GLN A 252 27.19 -14.25 10.54
C GLN A 252 26.71 -14.85 11.87
N ALA A 253 26.12 -16.05 11.80
CA ALA A 253 25.95 -16.87 12.99
C ALA A 253 27.35 -17.16 13.60
N PRO A 254 27.52 -17.10 14.93
CA PRO A 254 28.79 -17.45 15.55
C PRO A 254 29.00 -18.96 15.40
N ASP A 255 29.89 -19.35 14.48
CA ASP A 255 30.42 -20.70 14.47
C ASP A 255 31.07 -20.96 15.83
N GLY A 256 30.38 -21.76 16.64
CA GLY A 256 30.89 -22.24 17.91
C GLY A 256 32.14 -23.08 17.66
N SER A 257 33.30 -22.52 17.99
CA SER A 257 34.50 -23.31 18.24
C SER A 257 34.93 -23.10 19.70
N PRO A 258 35.10 -24.18 20.48
CA PRO A 258 35.37 -24.08 21.90
C PRO A 258 36.84 -23.80 22.17
N GLY A 259 37.10 -22.88 23.10
CA GLY A 259 38.26 -22.95 23.99
C GLY A 259 39.59 -22.41 23.45
N LYS A 260 39.89 -21.16 23.80
CA LYS A 260 41.15 -20.87 24.49
C LYS A 260 41.06 -19.57 25.30
N ALA A 261 41.14 -19.72 26.62
CA ALA A 261 41.27 -18.62 27.57
C ALA A 261 42.74 -18.19 27.70
N ALA A 262 42.93 -16.87 27.78
CA ALA A 262 44.01 -16.08 28.38
C ALA A 262 44.07 -14.77 27.58
N ALA A 263 44.22 -13.54 28.08
CA ALA A 263 44.19 -12.84 29.37
C ALA A 263 44.30 -11.34 28.98
N PRO A 264 44.00 -10.35 29.85
CA PRO A 264 43.88 -8.96 29.45
C PRO A 264 45.21 -8.20 29.52
N ASP A 265 45.41 -7.20 28.67
CA ASP A 265 45.88 -5.85 29.05
C ASP A 265 46.15 -4.94 27.84
N ALA A 266 46.02 -3.64 28.12
CA ALA A 266 46.55 -2.47 27.43
C ALA A 266 45.63 -1.70 26.45
N SER A 267 45.41 -0.45 26.86
CA SER A 267 44.85 0.67 26.13
C SER A 267 45.60 1.00 24.84
N GLY A 268 44.88 1.46 23.83
CA GLY A 268 45.47 2.13 22.68
C GLY A 268 44.40 2.57 21.68
N SER A 269 44.41 3.87 21.41
CA SER A 269 43.83 4.60 20.28
C SER A 269 43.67 3.80 18.99
N ASP A 270 42.72 4.26 18.16
CA ASP A 270 42.51 3.97 16.73
C ASP A 270 41.29 3.07 16.41
N CYS A 271 40.11 3.69 16.42
CA CYS A 271 38.87 3.12 15.84
C CYS A 271 38.60 3.56 14.39
N GLU A 272 39.52 4.26 13.74
CA GLU A 272 39.43 4.54 12.30
C GLU A 272 40.35 3.61 11.51
N GLN A 273 39.84 3.09 10.39
CA GLN A 273 40.57 2.33 9.37
C GLN A 273 40.66 0.80 9.56
N ARG A 274 39.51 0.12 9.53
CA ARG A 274 39.41 -1.21 8.91
C ARG A 274 38.20 -1.27 7.97
N LEU A 275 38.41 -0.80 6.74
CA LEU A 275 37.58 -1.14 5.57
C LEU A 275 37.82 -2.60 5.18
N PRO A 276 36.78 -3.42 4.97
CA PRO A 276 36.85 -4.47 4.00
C PRO A 276 36.21 -3.98 2.70
N GLY A 277 36.89 -4.14 1.56
CA GLY A 277 36.30 -4.02 0.21
C GLY A 277 35.37 -5.18 -0.16
N ALA A 278 35.03 -6.06 0.79
CA ALA A 278 34.19 -7.24 0.61
C ALA A 278 32.64 -7.05 0.68
N PRO A 279 32.06 -5.97 1.24
CA PRO A 279 30.60 -5.90 1.41
C PRO A 279 29.90 -5.64 0.08
N ALA A 280 30.52 -4.87 -0.83
CA ALA A 280 29.95 -4.57 -2.15
C ALA A 280 29.72 -5.87 -2.95
N ALA A 281 30.77 -6.67 -3.16
CA ALA A 281 30.68 -7.94 -3.88
C ALA A 281 29.68 -8.92 -3.25
N ARG A 282 29.58 -8.94 -1.90
CA ARG A 282 28.59 -9.74 -1.19
C ARG A 282 27.17 -9.22 -1.40
N ILE A 283 26.96 -7.91 -1.41
CA ILE A 283 25.67 -7.29 -1.75
C ILE A 283 25.25 -7.66 -3.18
N PHE A 284 26.18 -7.71 -4.15
CA PHE A 284 25.87 -8.22 -5.50
C PHE A 284 25.54 -9.70 -5.53
N GLN A 285 26.30 -10.52 -4.81
CA GLN A 285 26.01 -11.96 -4.74
C GLN A 285 24.67 -12.21 -4.06
N LEU A 286 24.29 -11.40 -3.07
CA LEU A 286 23.01 -11.49 -2.38
C LEU A 286 21.89 -11.02 -3.31
N ALA A 287 22.04 -9.89 -4.00
CA ALA A 287 21.10 -9.44 -5.02
C ALA A 287 20.93 -10.47 -6.15
N ASP A 288 22.01 -10.99 -6.74
CA ASP A 288 21.97 -12.03 -7.80
C ASP A 288 21.35 -13.35 -7.31
N ARG A 289 21.60 -13.75 -6.05
CA ARG A 289 20.95 -14.93 -5.43
C ARG A 289 19.46 -14.73 -5.23
N LEU A 290 19.04 -13.56 -4.71
CA LEU A 290 17.63 -13.23 -4.51
C LEU A 290 16.86 -13.16 -5.84
N LEU A 291 17.53 -12.76 -6.92
CA LEU A 291 16.94 -12.65 -8.25
C LEU A 291 16.76 -13.98 -8.98
N ARG A 292 17.60 -14.98 -8.68
CA ARG A 292 17.50 -16.32 -9.28
C ARG A 292 16.45 -17.21 -8.61
N GLN A 293 15.91 -16.80 -7.46
CA GLN A 293 14.81 -17.53 -6.85
C GLN A 293 13.50 -17.17 -7.56
N PRO A 294 12.80 -18.13 -8.18
CA PRO A 294 11.50 -17.87 -8.77
C PRO A 294 10.50 -17.51 -7.65
N PRO A 295 9.52 -16.62 -7.93
CA PRO A 295 8.49 -16.28 -6.96
C PRO A 295 7.63 -17.53 -6.70
N GLY A 296 7.96 -18.30 -5.65
CA GLY A 296 7.18 -19.45 -5.22
C GLY A 296 7.92 -20.76 -4.91
N SER A 297 9.26 -20.85 -5.01
CA SER A 297 9.98 -22.10 -4.65
C SER A 297 10.21 -22.29 -3.15
N GLY A 298 9.22 -21.96 -2.32
CA GLY A 298 9.19 -22.30 -0.89
C GLY A 298 8.63 -23.70 -0.62
N GLY A 299 8.92 -24.66 -1.52
CA GLY A 299 8.55 -26.07 -1.36
C GLY A 299 9.79 -26.89 -1.04
N ASP A 300 9.75 -27.56 0.11
CA ASP A 300 10.62 -28.68 0.51
C ASP A 300 12.12 -28.41 0.64
N CYS A 301 12.50 -27.66 1.68
CA CYS A 301 13.80 -27.78 2.34
C CYS A 301 13.66 -27.52 3.85
N GLY A 302 13.49 -28.60 4.62
CA GLY A 302 13.85 -28.68 6.05
C GLY A 302 12.98 -27.89 7.04
N GLU A 303 11.91 -28.52 7.53
CA GLU A 303 11.00 -28.07 8.58
C GLU A 303 11.64 -27.96 10.00
N ALA A 304 12.94 -27.68 10.10
CA ALA A 304 13.66 -27.62 11.38
C ALA A 304 14.54 -26.36 11.60
N ALA A 305 14.67 -25.46 10.61
CA ALA A 305 15.48 -24.24 10.75
C ALA A 305 14.76 -22.94 10.31
N ALA A 306 13.42 -22.98 10.14
CA ALA A 306 12.61 -21.83 9.73
C ALA A 306 12.05 -21.01 10.91
N GLY A 307 12.55 -21.25 12.13
CA GLY A 307 12.24 -20.42 13.29
C GLY A 307 13.20 -19.24 13.36
N ALA A 308 12.69 -18.04 13.08
CA ALA A 308 13.36 -16.75 13.23
C ALA A 308 14.29 -16.29 12.09
N ARG A 309 13.81 -16.30 10.84
CA ARG A 309 14.24 -15.19 9.96
C ARG A 309 13.63 -13.91 10.52
N SER A 310 14.47 -12.92 10.83
CA SER A 310 14.00 -11.63 11.32
C SER A 310 13.04 -11.03 10.29
N HIS A 311 11.92 -10.48 10.75
CA HIS A 311 10.96 -9.77 9.87
C HIS A 311 11.67 -8.66 9.06
N ASP A 312 12.74 -8.09 9.62
CA ASP A 312 13.57 -7.08 8.98
C ASP A 312 14.39 -7.62 7.79
N ALA A 313 14.86 -8.87 7.83
CA ALA A 313 15.54 -9.51 6.70
C ALA A 313 14.59 -9.70 5.51
N ALA A 314 13.33 -10.08 5.75
CA ALA A 314 12.32 -10.20 4.69
C ALA A 314 12.01 -8.84 4.04
N CYS A 315 11.89 -7.77 4.83
CA CYS A 315 11.73 -6.42 4.30
C CYS A 315 12.94 -5.96 3.49
N ALA A 316 14.16 -6.29 3.92
CA ALA A 316 15.37 -5.94 3.21
C ALA A 316 15.51 -6.68 1.86
N GLU A 317 15.10 -7.94 1.80
CA GLU A 317 15.00 -8.71 0.55
C GLU A 317 13.98 -8.10 -0.43
N GLU A 318 12.80 -7.71 0.07
CA GLU A 318 11.77 -7.06 -0.75
C GLU A 318 12.26 -5.70 -1.29
N LEU A 319 12.91 -4.90 -0.44
CA LEU A 319 13.55 -3.64 -0.85
C LEU A 319 14.59 -3.88 -1.95
N ALA A 320 15.48 -4.85 -1.78
CA ALA A 320 16.50 -5.20 -2.77
C ALA A 320 15.89 -5.52 -4.12
N ARG A 321 14.83 -6.33 -4.13
CA ARG A 321 14.08 -6.68 -5.34
C ARG A 321 13.46 -5.46 -6.01
N ASN A 322 12.84 -4.57 -5.24
CA ASN A 322 12.19 -3.36 -5.77
C ASN A 322 13.19 -2.36 -6.35
N VAL A 323 14.33 -2.16 -5.68
CA VAL A 323 15.43 -1.32 -6.16
C VAL A 323 15.94 -1.87 -7.48
N PHE A 324 16.17 -3.17 -7.57
CA PHE A 324 16.64 -3.80 -8.80
C PHE A 324 15.65 -3.68 -9.97
N LEU A 325 14.37 -3.94 -9.73
CA LEU A 325 13.32 -3.74 -10.74
C LEU A 325 13.24 -2.27 -11.18
N SER A 326 13.50 -1.34 -10.27
CA SER A 326 13.60 0.09 -10.59
C SER A 326 14.82 0.37 -11.48
N CYS A 327 15.98 -0.25 -11.22
CA CYS A 327 17.16 -0.17 -12.09
C CYS A 327 16.84 -0.65 -13.51
N GLN A 328 16.17 -1.79 -13.64
CA GLN A 328 15.84 -2.36 -14.95
C GLN A 328 14.91 -1.44 -15.75
N LEU A 329 13.92 -0.84 -15.10
CA LEU A 329 13.06 0.14 -15.75
C LEU A 329 13.83 1.39 -16.17
N LEU A 330 14.67 1.93 -15.28
CA LEU A 330 15.55 3.04 -15.63
C LEU A 330 16.50 2.68 -16.77
N ALA A 331 16.96 1.44 -16.84
CA ALA A 331 17.87 1.00 -17.88
C ALA A 331 17.20 0.80 -19.24
N ALA A 332 16.00 0.24 -19.25
CA ALA A 332 15.22 0.00 -20.45
C ALA A 332 14.73 1.31 -21.10
N PHE A 333 14.44 2.35 -20.30
CA PHE A 333 13.81 3.58 -20.76
C PHE A 333 14.70 4.83 -20.61
N GLY A 334 15.85 4.70 -19.97
CA GLY A 334 16.83 5.77 -19.81
C GLY A 334 17.63 5.99 -21.09
N GLY A 335 17.41 7.12 -21.76
CA GLY A 335 18.30 7.60 -22.82
C GLY A 335 19.74 7.79 -22.31
N ALA A 336 20.72 7.85 -23.22
CA ALA A 336 22.15 7.93 -22.87
C ALA A 336 22.49 9.05 -21.87
N SER A 337 21.77 10.17 -21.90
CA SER A 337 21.92 11.32 -20.99
C SER A 337 21.49 11.03 -19.55
N MET A 338 20.54 10.12 -19.33
CA MET A 338 20.18 9.66 -17.99
C MET A 338 21.35 8.94 -17.34
N TRP A 339 22.02 8.06 -18.10
CA TRP A 339 23.16 7.29 -17.62
C TRP A 339 24.36 8.17 -17.28
N ASP A 340 24.57 9.24 -18.03
CA ASP A 340 25.61 10.21 -17.74
C ASP A 340 25.28 10.99 -16.45
N SER A 341 24.00 11.36 -16.25
CA SER A 341 23.53 12.03 -15.02
C SER A 341 23.61 11.11 -13.79
N VAL A 342 23.25 9.83 -13.93
CA VAL A 342 23.36 8.82 -12.86
C VAL A 342 24.84 8.55 -12.54
N SER A 343 25.71 8.54 -13.55
CA SER A 343 27.15 8.39 -13.35
C SER A 343 27.77 9.58 -12.63
N ILE A 344 27.35 10.81 -12.97
CA ILE A 344 27.78 12.03 -12.28
C ILE A 344 27.26 12.05 -10.84
N ALA A 345 26.00 11.69 -10.61
CA ALA A 345 25.41 11.60 -9.28
C ALA A 345 26.13 10.57 -8.39
N ALA A 346 26.44 9.39 -8.94
CA ALA A 346 27.21 8.36 -8.24
C ALA A 346 28.67 8.81 -7.98
N GLY A 347 29.29 9.54 -8.91
CA GLY A 347 30.62 10.11 -8.75
C GLY A 347 30.69 11.21 -7.68
N ASN A 348 29.65 12.05 -7.58
CA ASN A 348 29.59 13.12 -6.59
C ASN A 348 29.35 12.60 -5.16
N GLU A 349 28.58 11.53 -4.97
CA GLU A 349 28.45 10.90 -3.65
C GLU A 349 29.74 10.23 -3.18
N ALA A 350 30.54 9.66 -4.11
CA ALA A 350 31.85 9.12 -3.78
C ALA A 350 32.85 10.20 -3.29
N MET A 351 32.66 11.45 -3.70
CA MET A 351 33.47 12.61 -3.29
C MET A 351 33.08 13.21 -1.93
N LEU A 352 31.84 13.01 -1.46
CA LEU A 352 31.31 13.60 -0.22
C LEU A 352 31.57 12.77 1.06
N GLY A 353 32.41 11.74 0.99
CA GLY A 353 33.16 11.25 2.15
C GLY A 353 32.44 10.35 3.18
N GLY A 354 31.31 9.72 2.87
CA GLY A 354 30.52 8.96 3.85
C GLY A 354 29.93 7.60 3.41
N THR A 355 30.76 6.64 2.95
CA THR A 355 30.50 5.17 2.74
C THR A 355 29.43 4.70 1.72
N PRO A 356 29.50 3.48 1.11
CA PRO A 356 30.60 2.50 0.94
C PRO A 356 30.88 2.10 -0.54
N PRO A 357 31.89 1.22 -0.82
CA PRO A 357 32.20 0.59 -2.13
C PRO A 357 31.01 -0.07 -2.88
N ALA A 358 29.86 -0.24 -2.24
CA ALA A 358 28.64 -0.77 -2.84
C ALA A 358 28.10 0.13 -3.96
N ALA A 359 28.20 1.46 -3.82
CA ALA A 359 27.75 2.42 -4.83
C ALA A 359 28.58 2.31 -6.13
N GLY A 360 29.91 2.19 -6.01
CA GLY A 360 30.81 2.04 -7.16
C GLY A 360 30.62 0.72 -7.91
N ALA A 361 30.36 -0.37 -7.19
CA ALA A 361 30.06 -1.65 -7.82
C ALA A 361 28.63 -1.72 -8.40
N LEU A 362 27.65 -0.98 -7.84
CA LEU A 362 26.30 -0.88 -8.41
C LEU A 362 26.33 -0.04 -9.68
N HIS A 363 27.14 1.01 -9.67
CA HIS A 363 27.48 1.79 -10.86
C HIS A 363 28.16 0.93 -11.94
N ALA A 364 29.14 0.09 -11.58
CA ALA A 364 29.79 -0.84 -12.52
C ALA A 364 28.81 -1.86 -13.11
N TYR A 365 27.93 -2.44 -12.28
CA TYR A 365 26.87 -3.35 -12.73
C TYR A 365 25.85 -2.67 -13.63
N MET A 366 25.45 -1.44 -13.29
CA MET A 366 24.56 -0.61 -14.10
C MET A 366 25.19 -0.24 -15.45
N CYS A 367 26.48 0.09 -15.48
CA CYS A 367 27.24 0.26 -16.72
C CYS A 367 27.27 -1.02 -17.55
N SER A 368 27.25 -2.21 -16.92
CA SER A 368 27.15 -3.50 -17.62
C SER A 368 25.75 -3.80 -18.16
N LEU A 369 24.70 -3.24 -17.54
CA LEU A 369 23.31 -3.32 -18.02
C LEU A 369 23.01 -2.32 -19.14
N ARG A 370 23.91 -1.37 -19.43
CA ARG A 370 23.75 -0.43 -20.53
C ARG A 370 23.61 -1.24 -21.82
N PRO A 371 22.50 -1.14 -22.57
CA PRO A 371 22.38 -1.84 -23.83
C PRO A 371 23.56 -1.42 -24.72
N SER A 372 24.40 -2.39 -25.12
CA SER A 372 25.50 -2.13 -26.05
C SER A 372 24.88 -1.44 -27.25
N LYS A 373 25.38 -0.24 -27.60
CA LYS A 373 24.93 0.46 -28.81
C LYS A 373 24.93 -0.56 -29.94
N VAL A 374 23.74 -0.93 -30.41
CA VAL A 374 23.61 -1.71 -31.64
C VAL A 374 24.30 -0.85 -32.69
N PRO A 375 25.37 -1.31 -33.34
CA PRO A 375 26.01 -0.51 -34.37
C PRO A 375 24.93 -0.25 -35.41
N ALA A 376 24.68 1.04 -35.69
CA ALA A 376 23.76 1.44 -36.74
C ALA A 376 24.28 0.85 -38.06
N SER A 377 23.73 -0.28 -38.48
CA SER A 377 23.94 -0.80 -39.82
C SER A 377 23.22 0.13 -40.78
N ALA A 378 24.02 0.72 -41.68
CA ALA A 378 23.60 1.60 -42.76
C ALA A 378 22.61 0.94 -43.73
#